data_AF-A0A951SB22-F1
#
_entry.id   AF-A0A951SB22-F1
#
_cell.length_a   1.000
_cell.length_b   1.000
_cell.length_c   1.000
_cell.angle_alpha   90.00
_cell.angle_beta   90.00
_cell.angle_gamma   90.00
#
_symmetry.space_group_name_H-M   'P 1'
#
loop_
_entity.id
_entity.type
_entity.pdbx_description
1 polymer ?
#
loop_
_entity_poly.entity_id
_entity_poly.type
_entity_poly.pdbx_seq_one_letter_code
_entity_poly.pdbx_strand_id
1 'polypeptide(L)'
;MIAKKDILKTESEKARFSEIIKGINQFRHFVFVGKFEILEAQIASAKSAYLASVILTNTYELQKFNESIPLMDYMITNTAYNFLNKRLKFVAKGEALFYWYQTVKLLTN
;
A
#
# COMPACT_ATOMS: atom_id res chain seq x y z
N MET A 1 -3.91 -3.00 20.00
CA MET A 1 -3.80 -1.90 20.97
C MET A 1 -5.17 -1.29 21.21
N ILE A 2 -5.95 -1.87 22.12
CA ILE A 2 -7.18 -1.29 22.65
C ILE A 2 -6.88 -1.07 24.13
N ALA A 3 -6.24 0.06 24.43
CA ALA A 3 -5.77 0.42 25.77
C ALA A 3 -5.73 1.96 25.77
N LYS A 4 -6.51 2.71 26.51
CA LYS A 4 -7.32 2.49 27.71
C LYS A 4 -8.44 3.55 27.68
N LYS A 5 -9.70 3.15 27.74
CA LYS A 5 -10.81 4.10 27.98
C LYS A 5 -10.88 4.55 29.45
N ASP A 6 -10.17 3.83 30.33
CA ASP A 6 -10.15 4.00 31.79
C ASP A 6 -9.10 5.00 32.35
N ILE A 7 -8.40 5.78 31.52
CA ILE A 7 -7.43 6.79 32.02
C ILE A 7 -8.11 8.12 32.40
N LEU A 8 -9.28 8.43 31.83
CA LEU A 8 -9.93 9.73 32.02
C LEU A 8 -10.75 9.71 33.33
N LYS A 9 -10.19 10.27 34.40
CA LYS A 9 -10.71 10.17 35.77
C LYS A 9 -11.77 11.20 36.10
N THR A 10 -11.73 12.37 35.47
CA THR A 10 -12.71 13.46 35.68
C THR A 10 -13.60 13.70 34.47
N GLU A 11 -14.83 14.19 34.69
CA GLU A 11 -15.75 14.53 33.59
C GLU A 11 -15.18 15.58 32.64
N SER A 12 -14.36 16.51 33.16
CA SER A 12 -13.67 17.52 32.36
C SER A 12 -12.67 16.91 31.37
N GLU A 13 -11.92 15.89 31.78
CA GLU A 13 -10.97 15.18 30.91
C GLU A 13 -11.70 14.40 29.82
N LYS A 14 -12.85 13.79 30.16
CA LYS A 14 -13.71 13.10 29.18
C LYS A 14 -14.29 14.07 28.15
N ALA A 15 -14.72 15.26 28.59
CA ALA A 15 -15.24 16.30 27.71
C ALA A 15 -14.14 16.81 26.75
N ARG A 16 -12.94 17.08 27.25
CA ARG A 16 -11.80 17.50 26.41
C ARG A 16 -11.39 16.43 25.40
N PHE A 17 -11.34 15.17 25.82
CA PHE A 17 -11.07 14.06 24.92
C PHE A 17 -12.15 13.92 23.83
N SER A 18 -13.42 14.09 24.19
CA SER A 18 -14.53 14.08 23.24
C SER A 18 -14.39 15.17 22.18
N GLU A 19 -14.01 16.39 22.58
CA GLU A 19 -13.78 17.49 21.63
C GLU A 19 -12.58 17.23 20.71
N ILE A 20 -11.50 16.62 21.22
CA ILE A 20 -10.35 16.21 20.38
C ILE A 20 -10.78 15.17 19.35
N ILE A 21 -11.53 14.14 19.76
CA ILE A 21 -12.03 13.10 18.85
C ILE A 21 -12.98 13.71 17.80
N LYS A 22 -13.84 14.64 18.21
CA LYS A 22 -14.74 15.37 17.31
C LYS A 22 -13.96 16.18 16.27
N GLY A 23 -12.92 16.90 16.70
CA GLY A 23 -12.01 17.62 15.81
C GLY A 23 -11.29 16.70 14.83
N ILE A 24 -10.76 15.56 15.29
CA ILE A 24 -10.13 14.54 14.43
C ILE A 24 -11.12 13.97 13.39
N ASN A 25 -12.36 13.68 13.80
CA ASN A 25 -13.38 13.15 12.89
C ASN A 25 -13.82 14.19 11.85
N GLN A 26 -13.96 15.46 12.24
CA GLN A 26 -14.23 16.55 11.30
C GLN A 26 -13.04 16.75 10.35
N PHE A 27 -11.82 16.68 10.86
CA PHE A 27 -10.58 16.80 10.08
C PHE A 27 -10.37 15.62 9.12
N ARG A 28 -10.88 14.43 9.46
CA ARG A 28 -10.79 13.24 8.59
C ARG A 28 -11.33 13.51 7.19
N HIS A 29 -12.39 14.31 7.05
CA HIS A 29 -12.95 14.69 5.74
C HIS A 29 -12.04 15.59 4.90
N PHE A 30 -11.10 16.31 5.52
CA PHE A 30 -10.12 17.16 4.85
C PHE A 30 -8.81 16.43 4.51
N VAL A 31 -8.49 15.35 5.23
CA VAL A 31 -7.31 14.49 4.98
C VAL A 31 -7.63 13.33 4.04
N PHE A 32 -8.89 12.89 3.96
CA PHE A 32 -9.31 11.85 3.03
C PHE A 32 -9.29 12.38 1.60
N VAL A 33 -8.22 12.09 0.87
CA VAL A 33 -8.04 12.44 -0.55
C VAL A 33 -9.04 11.70 -1.47
N GLY A 34 -9.76 10.70 -0.95
CA GLY A 34 -10.78 9.94 -1.66
C GLY A 34 -11.05 8.61 -0.94
N LYS A 35 -12.09 7.87 -1.33
CA LYS A 35 -12.24 6.48 -0.86
C LYS A 35 -10.99 5.68 -1.27
N PHE A 36 -10.47 4.84 -0.37
CA PHE A 36 -9.48 3.84 -0.76
C PHE A 36 -10.21 2.76 -1.55
N GLU A 37 -10.10 2.81 -2.87
CA GLU A 37 -10.82 1.92 -3.76
C GLU A 37 -9.93 0.76 -4.21
N ILE A 38 -10.46 -0.06 -5.11
CA ILE A 38 -9.80 -1.30 -5.53
C ILE A 38 -8.45 -1.03 -6.22
N LEU A 39 -8.30 0.12 -6.89
CA LEU A 39 -7.06 0.47 -7.58
C LEU A 39 -5.94 0.82 -6.59
N GLU A 40 -6.23 1.62 -5.56
CA GLU A 40 -5.29 1.92 -4.49
C GLU A 40 -4.91 0.65 -3.72
N ALA A 41 -5.89 -0.25 -3.48
CA ALA A 41 -5.66 -1.54 -2.86
C ALA A 41 -4.70 -2.42 -3.67
N GLN A 42 -4.84 -2.45 -4.99
CA GLN A 42 -3.95 -3.20 -5.88
C GLN A 42 -2.51 -2.67 -5.82
N ILE A 43 -2.32 -1.35 -5.83
CA ILE A 43 -0.98 -0.73 -5.73
C ILE A 43 -0.35 -0.99 -4.36
N ALA A 44 -1.12 -0.79 -3.28
CA ALA A 44 -0.64 -1.00 -1.92
C ALA A 44 -0.24 -2.47 -1.68
N SER A 45 -1.04 -3.41 -2.18
CA SER A 45 -0.74 -4.84 -2.14
C SER A 45 0.53 -5.16 -2.91
N ALA A 46 0.69 -4.63 -4.13
CA ALA A 46 1.89 -4.85 -4.95
C ALA A 46 3.17 -4.32 -4.27
N LYS A 47 3.12 -3.10 -3.70
CA LYS A 47 4.23 -2.51 -2.94
C LYS A 47 4.58 -3.33 -1.70
N SER A 48 3.56 -3.82 -0.99
CA SER A 48 3.75 -4.64 0.20
C SER A 48 4.38 -5.99 -0.14
N ALA A 49 3.93 -6.65 -1.21
CA ALA A 49 4.50 -7.90 -1.70
C ALA A 49 5.98 -7.73 -2.08
N TYR A 50 6.31 -6.65 -2.79
CA TYR A 50 7.69 -6.35 -3.15
C TYR A 50 8.56 -6.10 -1.92
N LEU A 51 8.11 -5.25 -0.99
CA LEU A 51 8.84 -5.00 0.26
C LEU A 51 9.07 -6.28 1.06
N ALA A 52 8.05 -7.15 1.17
CA ALA A 52 8.19 -8.43 1.83
C ALA A 52 9.23 -9.33 1.14
N SER A 53 9.23 -9.39 -0.19
CA SER A 53 10.21 -10.17 -0.95
C SER A 53 11.64 -9.65 -0.78
N VAL A 54 11.83 -8.33 -0.69
CA VAL A 54 13.14 -7.70 -0.44
C VAL A 54 13.66 -8.08 0.94
N ILE A 55 12.80 -8.03 1.97
CA ILE A 55 13.15 -8.45 3.34
C ILE A 55 13.50 -9.95 3.38
N LEU A 56 12.70 -10.80 2.73
CA LEU A 56 12.91 -12.25 2.71
C LEU A 56 14.21 -12.66 1.99
N THR A 57 14.57 -11.94 0.92
CA THR A 57 15.79 -12.20 0.14
C THR A 57 17.02 -11.46 0.69
N ASN A 58 16.84 -10.67 1.76
CA ASN A 58 17.87 -9.81 2.36
C ASN A 58 18.56 -8.89 1.32
N THR A 59 17.78 -8.42 0.34
CA THR A 59 18.24 -7.48 -0.70
C THR A 59 18.19 -6.06 -0.13
N TYR A 60 19.24 -5.26 -0.37
CA TYR A 60 19.32 -3.89 0.17
C TYR A 60 18.87 -2.81 -0.82
N GLU A 61 18.59 -3.17 -2.07
CA GLU A 61 18.18 -2.22 -3.11
C GLU A 61 16.67 -2.30 -3.39
N LEU A 62 15.99 -1.17 -3.24
CA LEU A 62 14.58 -0.98 -3.57
C LEU A 62 14.44 -0.20 -4.86
N GLN A 63 13.98 -0.87 -5.91
CA GLN A 63 13.66 -0.21 -7.18
C GLN A 63 12.29 0.45 -7.08
N LYS A 64 12.22 1.71 -7.52
CA LYS A 64 10.97 2.49 -7.53
C LYS A 64 10.43 2.57 -8.95
N PHE A 65 9.11 2.53 -9.07
CA PHE A 65 8.45 2.73 -10.34
C PHE A 65 8.70 4.14 -10.87
N ASN A 66 8.90 4.24 -12.18
CA ASN A 66 8.96 5.49 -12.93
C ASN A 66 8.18 5.30 -14.24
N GLU A 67 7.36 6.27 -14.60
CA GLU A 67 6.55 6.26 -15.83
C GLU A 67 7.41 6.23 -17.11
N SER A 68 8.69 6.60 -17.03
CA SER A 68 9.63 6.50 -18.14
C SER A 68 10.07 5.07 -18.46
N ILE A 69 9.79 4.10 -17.57
CA ILE A 69 10.15 2.70 -17.77
C ILE A 69 9.16 2.07 -18.77
N PRO A 70 9.62 1.54 -19.91
CA PRO A 70 8.76 0.88 -20.88
C PRO A 70 8.02 -0.32 -20.26
N LEU A 71 6.70 -0.43 -20.52
CA LEU A 71 5.86 -1.54 -20.03
C LEU A 71 6.44 -2.91 -20.37
N MET A 72 7.04 -3.05 -21.55
CA MET A 72 7.61 -4.31 -22.04
C MET A 72 8.75 -4.82 -21.15
N ASP A 73 9.45 -3.93 -20.45
CA ASP A 73 10.62 -4.28 -19.63
C ASP A 73 10.24 -5.00 -18.33
N TYR A 74 8.98 -4.88 -17.90
CA TYR A 74 8.47 -5.47 -16.67
C TYR A 74 7.24 -6.36 -16.90
N MET A 75 7.13 -6.95 -18.09
CA MET A 75 6.16 -8.02 -18.36
C MET A 75 6.64 -9.35 -17.75
N ILE A 76 5.76 -10.02 -17.01
CA ILE A 76 6.07 -11.28 -16.33
C ILE A 76 5.99 -12.43 -17.34
N THR A 77 7.11 -13.13 -17.56
CA THR A 77 7.21 -14.29 -18.44
C THR A 77 6.94 -15.62 -17.73
N ASN A 78 7.09 -15.65 -16.40
CA ASN A 78 6.83 -16.84 -15.59
C ASN A 78 5.38 -17.31 -15.75
N THR A 79 5.19 -18.58 -16.14
CA THR A 79 3.88 -19.15 -16.47
C THR A 79 2.90 -19.19 -15.29
N ALA A 80 3.41 -19.31 -14.05
CA ALA A 80 2.57 -19.30 -12.86
C ALA A 80 2.01 -17.89 -12.54
N TYR A 81 2.67 -16.83 -13.01
CA TYR A 81 2.37 -15.44 -12.63
C TYR A 81 2.02 -14.52 -13.81
N ASN A 82 2.15 -14.97 -15.06
CA ASN A 82 1.90 -14.16 -16.26
C ASN A 82 0.45 -13.62 -16.36
N PHE A 83 -0.50 -14.22 -15.66
CA PHE A 83 -1.89 -13.74 -15.59
C PHE A 83 -1.99 -12.33 -15.01
N LEU A 84 -1.00 -11.91 -14.20
CA LEU A 84 -0.91 -10.56 -13.65
C LEU A 84 -0.71 -9.50 -14.74
N ASN A 85 -0.05 -9.82 -15.85
CA ASN A 85 0.11 -8.91 -16.98
C ASN A 85 -1.26 -8.42 -17.50
N LYS A 86 -2.23 -9.33 -17.61
CA LYS A 86 -3.60 -8.98 -18.07
C LYS A 86 -4.34 -8.11 -17.06
N ARG A 87 -4.12 -8.34 -15.75
CA ARG A 87 -4.87 -7.70 -14.66
C ARG A 87 -4.31 -6.34 -14.25
N LEU A 88 -3.01 -6.14 -14.35
CA LEU A 88 -2.32 -5.01 -13.70
C LEU A 88 -1.63 -4.04 -14.66
N LYS A 89 -1.45 -4.38 -15.94
CA LYS A 89 -0.72 -3.52 -16.90
C LYS A 89 -1.30 -2.12 -17.09
N PHE A 90 -2.57 -1.91 -16.76
CA PHE A 90 -3.24 -0.60 -16.85
C PHE A 90 -3.56 0.01 -15.47
N VAL A 91 -3.28 -0.71 -14.38
CA VAL A 91 -3.50 -0.20 -13.02
C VAL A 91 -2.38 0.79 -12.70
N ALA A 92 -2.75 2.04 -12.43
CA ALA A 92 -1.82 3.14 -12.19
C ALA A 92 -0.67 3.19 -13.21
N LYS A 93 -1.03 3.17 -14.51
CA LYS A 93 -0.06 3.21 -15.63
C LYS A 93 0.99 2.09 -15.61
N GLY A 94 0.69 0.96 -14.97
CA GLY A 94 1.58 -0.20 -14.88
C GLY A 94 2.37 -0.27 -13.58
N GLU A 95 2.22 0.68 -12.65
CA GLU A 95 2.94 0.69 -11.37
C GLU A 95 2.71 -0.61 -10.57
N ALA A 96 1.46 -1.07 -10.50
CA ALA A 96 1.15 -2.30 -9.78
C ALA A 96 1.83 -3.53 -10.41
N LEU A 97 1.88 -3.59 -11.74
CA LEU A 97 2.55 -4.69 -12.45
C LEU A 97 4.06 -4.65 -12.23
N PHE A 98 4.67 -3.47 -12.26
CA PHE A 98 6.11 -3.30 -12.01
C PHE A 98 6.53 -3.92 -10.68
N TYR A 99 5.85 -3.63 -9.57
CA TYR A 99 6.23 -4.20 -8.26
C TYR A 99 6.01 -5.71 -8.19
N TRP A 100 4.98 -6.25 -8.85
CA TRP A 100 4.80 -7.71 -8.96
C TRP A 100 5.88 -8.37 -9.80
N TYR A 101 6.31 -7.74 -10.90
CA TYR A 101 7.43 -8.22 -11.69
C TYR A 101 8.71 -8.32 -10.85
N GLN A 102 9.03 -7.29 -10.05
CA GLN A 102 10.18 -7.34 -9.15
C GLN A 102 10.04 -8.42 -8.08
N THR A 103 8.83 -8.58 -7.53
CA THR A 103 8.54 -9.62 -6.54
C THR A 103 8.77 -11.02 -7.11
N VAL A 104 8.23 -11.30 -8.30
CA VAL A 104 8.40 -12.60 -8.97
C VAL A 104 9.86 -12.83 -9.32
N LYS A 105 10.58 -11.81 -9.78
CA LYS A 105 12.01 -11.87 -10.07
C LYS A 105 12.83 -12.21 -8.82
N LEU A 106 12.50 -11.64 -7.66
CA LEU A 106 13.22 -11.92 -6.42
C LEU A 106 12.92 -13.31 -5.85
N LEU A 107 11.66 -13.76 -5.92
CA LEU A 107 11.23 -15.01 -5.29
C LEU A 107 11.36 -16.25 -6.18
N THR A 108 11.49 -16.07 -7.50
CA THR A 108 11.64 -17.16 -8.46
C THR A 108 13.03 -17.22 -9.09
N ASN A 109 13.96 -16.42 -8.58
CA ASN A 109 15.38 -16.56 -8.88
C ASN A 109 16.01 -17.70 -8.07
#